data_AF-A0A841RDZ5-F1
#
_entry.id   AF-A0A841RDZ5-F1
#
_cell.length_a   1.000
_cell.length_b   1.000
_cell.length_c   1.000
_cell.angle_alpha   90.00
_cell.angle_beta   90.00
_cell.angle_gamma   90.00
#
_symmetry.space_group_name_H-M   'P 1'
#
loop_
_entity.id
_entity.type
_entity.pdbx_description
1 polymer ?
#
loop_
_entity_poly.entity_id
_entity_poly.type
_entity_poly.pdbx_seq_one_letter_code
_entity_poly.pdbx_strand_id
1 'polypeptide(L)'
;MENQYYLIRKTEELDGTCYFEFLPGKYQDKCWNSHSVYLTEDSAAFVEDIFHQISNEYDHYSFTELNKEQIQLFLTLIDSRISKMKSTKQYKLESTIFSEYYYNYLMNDYIKYKKQIITLLFDFKIWLSEIIQSYDRITIMGL
;
A
#
# COMPACT_ATOMS: atom_id res chain seq x y z
N MET A 1 8.59 -20.01 -8.59
CA MET A 1 7.83 -19.60 -7.40
C MET A 1 7.17 -18.30 -7.77
N GLU A 2 5.84 -18.29 -7.76
CA GLU A 2 5.05 -17.07 -7.92
C GLU A 2 5.31 -16.15 -6.72
N ASN A 3 5.45 -14.84 -6.96
CA ASN A 3 5.63 -13.88 -5.86
C ASN A 3 4.27 -13.67 -5.20
N GLN A 4 4.18 -13.88 -3.88
CA GLN A 4 2.94 -13.66 -3.12
C GLN A 4 2.70 -12.16 -2.89
N TYR A 5 3.77 -11.42 -2.63
CA TYR A 5 3.74 -9.98 -2.36
C TYR A 5 4.60 -9.23 -3.37
N TYR A 6 3.97 -8.43 -4.22
CA TYR A 6 4.64 -7.57 -5.18
C TYR A 6 3.71 -6.44 -5.62
N LEU A 7 4.30 -5.36 -6.14
CA LEU A 7 3.53 -4.23 -6.64
C LEU A 7 2.99 -4.57 -8.03
N ILE A 8 1.66 -4.62 -8.18
CA ILE A 8 1.03 -4.93 -9.46
C ILE A 8 0.98 -3.66 -10.29
N ARG A 9 1.42 -3.73 -11.55
CA ARG A 9 1.50 -2.57 -12.46
C ARG A 9 0.67 -2.72 -13.73
N LYS A 10 0.10 -3.91 -13.94
CA LYS A 10 -0.59 -4.29 -15.17
C LYS A 10 -1.97 -4.80 -14.80
N THR A 11 -2.98 -4.27 -15.50
CA THR A 11 -4.37 -4.67 -15.28
C THR A 11 -4.64 -6.12 -15.67
N GLU A 12 -3.82 -6.69 -16.56
CA GLU A 12 -3.94 -8.10 -16.98
C GLU A 12 -3.55 -9.09 -15.87
N GLU A 13 -2.89 -8.61 -14.80
CA GLU A 13 -2.52 -9.42 -13.64
C GLU A 13 -3.62 -9.42 -12.55
N LEU A 14 -4.69 -8.65 -12.74
CA LEU A 14 -5.78 -8.54 -11.80
C LEU A 14 -6.78 -9.67 -12.02
N ASP A 15 -7.14 -10.36 -10.94
CA ASP A 15 -8.17 -11.38 -10.93
C ASP A 15 -9.30 -10.96 -9.96
N GLY A 16 -10.46 -10.61 -10.51
CA GLY A 16 -11.57 -10.04 -9.75
C GLY A 16 -11.40 -8.55 -9.44
N THR A 17 -11.98 -8.09 -8.31
CA THR A 17 -12.08 -6.65 -7.96
C THR A 17 -11.45 -6.29 -6.62
N CYS A 18 -10.84 -7.24 -5.90
CA CYS A 18 -10.31 -7.04 -4.55
C CYS A 18 -8.89 -6.44 -4.55
N TYR A 19 -8.72 -5.26 -5.13
CA TYR A 19 -7.45 -4.54 -5.15
C TYR A 19 -7.62 -3.06 -4.79
N PHE A 20 -6.70 -2.57 -3.97
CA PHE A 20 -6.50 -1.14 -3.81
C PHE A 20 -5.83 -0.58 -5.06
N GLU A 21 -6.46 0.38 -5.72
CA GLU A 21 -5.88 1.11 -6.85
C GLU A 21 -5.30 2.44 -6.38
N PHE A 22 -4.04 2.69 -6.77
CA PHE A 22 -3.34 3.95 -6.52
C PHE A 22 -3.15 4.68 -7.84
N LEU A 23 -3.96 5.71 -8.07
CA LEU A 23 -4.00 6.50 -9.30
C LEU A 23 -3.22 7.81 -9.14
N PRO A 24 -2.29 8.13 -10.05
CA PRO A 24 -1.71 9.48 -10.14
C PRO A 24 -2.77 10.53 -10.48
N GLY A 25 -2.87 11.58 -9.66
CA GLY A 25 -3.85 12.66 -9.87
C GLY A 25 -5.23 12.39 -9.25
N LYS A 26 -6.23 13.12 -9.74
CA LYS A 26 -7.63 13.03 -9.29
C LYS A 26 -8.33 11.82 -9.88
N TYR A 27 -9.34 11.33 -9.19
CA TYR A 27 -10.29 10.38 -9.76
C TYR A 27 -10.99 10.97 -10.99
N GLN A 28 -11.12 10.19 -12.05
CA GLN A 28 -11.74 10.59 -13.33
C GLN A 28 -12.90 9.68 -13.74
N ASP A 29 -13.68 9.21 -12.76
CA ASP A 29 -14.86 8.34 -12.98
C ASP A 29 -14.53 7.01 -13.70
N LYS A 30 -13.29 6.54 -13.53
CA LYS A 30 -12.81 5.30 -14.13
C LYS A 30 -11.78 4.61 -13.23
N CYS A 31 -12.00 3.33 -12.97
CA CYS A 31 -11.04 2.45 -12.30
C CYS A 31 -10.20 1.67 -13.33
N TRP A 32 -9.17 0.98 -12.84
CA TRP A 32 -8.26 0.13 -13.59
C TRP A 32 -7.46 0.91 -14.64
N ASN A 33 -6.83 2.02 -14.20
CA ASN A 33 -6.05 2.87 -15.10
C ASN A 33 -4.66 2.29 -15.38
N SER A 34 -4.18 2.47 -16.61
CA SER A 34 -2.87 1.97 -17.05
C SER A 34 -1.67 2.65 -16.35
N HIS A 35 -1.91 3.77 -15.67
CA HIS A 35 -0.90 4.51 -14.91
C HIS A 35 -0.99 4.23 -13.41
N SER A 36 -1.99 3.47 -12.98
CA SER A 36 -2.14 3.08 -11.58
C SER A 36 -1.22 1.94 -11.22
N VAL A 37 -0.97 1.79 -9.93
CA VAL A 37 -0.43 0.56 -9.35
C VAL A 37 -1.45 -0.01 -8.38
N TYR A 38 -1.34 -1.31 -8.13
CA TYR A 38 -2.34 -2.04 -7.37
C TYR A 38 -1.69 -2.85 -6.25
N LEU A 39 -2.41 -2.92 -5.12
CA LEU A 39 -2.08 -3.79 -3.99
C LEU A 39 -3.28 -4.70 -3.74
N THR A 40 -3.01 -5.97 -3.43
CA THR A 40 -4.03 -6.82 -2.80
C THR A 40 -4.39 -6.27 -1.42
N GLU A 41 -5.52 -6.69 -0.86
CA GLU A 41 -5.90 -6.37 0.53
C GLU A 41 -4.77 -6.74 1.52
N ASP A 42 -4.24 -7.95 1.41
CA ASP A 42 -3.11 -8.43 2.21
C ASP A 42 -1.86 -7.55 2.08
N SER A 43 -1.59 -7.03 0.88
CA SER A 43 -0.46 -6.14 0.62
C SER A 43 -0.67 -4.75 1.22
N ALA A 44 -1.88 -4.21 1.08
CA ALA A 44 -2.27 -2.91 1.62
C ALA A 44 -2.25 -2.91 3.15
N ALA A 45 -2.62 -4.03 3.79
CA ALA A 45 -2.61 -4.18 5.25
C ALA A 45 -1.25 -3.87 5.91
N PHE A 46 -0.13 -4.00 5.17
CA PHE A 46 1.21 -3.64 5.66
C PHE A 46 1.51 -2.14 5.71
N VAL A 47 0.66 -1.30 5.12
CA VAL A 47 0.81 0.17 5.05
C VAL A 47 -0.45 0.94 5.43
N GLU A 48 -1.58 0.27 5.61
CA GLU A 48 -2.89 0.88 5.82
C GLU A 48 -2.96 1.81 7.04
N ASP A 49 -2.34 1.42 8.15
CA ASP A 49 -2.24 2.26 9.34
C ASP A 49 -1.48 3.58 9.08
N ILE A 50 -0.57 3.61 8.10
CA ILE A 50 0.08 4.87 7.68
C ILE A 50 -0.93 5.76 6.96
N PHE A 51 -1.83 5.21 6.14
CA PHE A 51 -2.87 6.02 5.48
C PHE A 51 -3.81 6.66 6.50
N HIS A 52 -4.25 5.91 7.50
CA HIS A 52 -5.01 6.46 8.64
C HIS A 52 -4.22 7.53 9.41
N GLN A 53 -2.91 7.38 9.56
CA GLN A 53 -2.08 8.34 10.28
C GLN A 53 -1.95 9.69 9.54
N ILE A 54 -1.89 9.67 8.20
CA ILE A 54 -1.64 10.87 7.40
C ILE A 54 -2.91 11.53 6.86
N SER A 55 -4.06 10.85 6.90
CA SER A 55 -5.33 11.36 6.42
C SER A 55 -6.48 10.91 7.32
N ASN A 56 -7.16 11.88 7.93
CA ASN A 56 -8.39 11.64 8.68
C ASN A 56 -9.57 11.24 7.76
N GLU A 57 -9.42 11.44 6.45
CA GLU A 57 -10.42 11.10 5.44
C GLU A 57 -10.17 9.72 4.83
N TYR A 58 -9.10 9.02 5.24
CA TYR A 58 -8.84 7.67 4.75
C TYR A 58 -9.88 6.69 5.29
N ASP A 59 -10.54 5.99 4.38
CA ASP A 59 -11.46 4.91 4.66
C ASP A 59 -11.24 3.77 3.67
N HIS A 60 -11.18 2.54 4.21
CA HIS A 60 -10.85 1.30 3.48
C HIS A 60 -11.78 1.04 2.29
N TYR A 61 -13.04 1.51 2.35
CA TYR A 61 -14.08 1.26 1.36
C TYR A 61 -14.43 2.50 0.53
N SER A 62 -13.56 3.53 0.57
CA SER A 62 -13.81 4.81 -0.06
C SER A 62 -12.69 5.25 -0.99
N PHE A 63 -12.92 6.36 -1.69
CA PHE A 63 -11.87 7.03 -2.45
C PHE A 63 -11.27 8.15 -1.60
N THR A 64 -9.96 8.11 -1.43
CA THR A 64 -9.22 9.10 -0.65
C THR A 64 -8.18 9.76 -1.53
N GLU A 65 -8.23 11.08 -1.66
CA GLU A 65 -7.15 11.84 -2.29
C GLU A 65 -6.09 12.19 -1.24
N LEU A 66 -4.82 11.92 -1.56
CA LEU A 66 -3.69 12.39 -0.76
C LEU A 66 -2.95 13.48 -1.51
N ASN A 67 -2.76 14.62 -0.86
CA ASN A 67 -1.96 15.71 -1.40
C ASN A 67 -0.45 15.44 -1.25
N LYS A 68 0.38 16.27 -1.89
CA LYS A 68 1.84 16.13 -1.86
C LYS A 68 2.46 16.09 -0.47
N GLU A 69 1.95 16.86 0.48
CA GLU A 69 2.48 16.90 1.86
C GLU A 69 2.18 15.58 2.59
N GLN A 70 0.96 15.06 2.45
CA GLN A 70 0.58 13.76 2.98
C GLN A 70 1.42 12.63 2.37
N ILE A 71 1.67 12.67 1.06
CA ILE A 71 2.52 11.68 0.39
C ILE A 71 3.98 11.78 0.87
N GLN A 72 4.52 12.99 1.09
CA GLN A 72 5.87 13.15 1.66
C GLN A 72 5.98 12.58 3.08
N LEU A 73 4.93 12.77 3.90
CA LEU A 73 4.85 12.15 5.21
C LEU A 73 4.76 10.62 5.10
N PHE A 74 3.94 10.10 4.18
CA PHE A 74 3.86 8.67 3.88
C PHE A 74 5.24 8.10 3.53
N LEU A 75 5.98 8.75 2.63
CA LEU A 75 7.32 8.34 2.20
C LEU A 75 8.31 8.27 3.37
N THR A 76 8.18 9.17 4.36
CA THR A 76 9.01 9.15 5.57
C THR A 76 8.64 7.96 6.48
N LEU A 77 7.34 7.73 6.69
CA LEU A 77 6.84 6.66 7.56
C LEU A 77 7.11 5.27 6.97
N ILE A 78 6.92 5.07 5.66
CA ILE A 78 7.22 3.81 5.00
C ILE A 78 8.72 3.49 5.03
N ASP A 79 9.61 4.49 4.95
CA ASP A 79 11.06 4.29 5.10
C ASP A 79 11.45 3.80 6.50
N SER A 80 10.85 4.41 7.52
CA SER A 80 11.02 3.96 8.91
C SER A 80 10.53 2.52 9.08
N ARG A 81 9.38 2.19 8.50
CA ARG A 81 8.82 0.84 8.52
C ARG A 81 9.71 -0.18 7.82
N ILE A 82 10.18 0.11 6.61
CA ILE A 82 11.11 -0.75 5.87
C ILE A 82 12.38 -0.98 6.70
N SER A 83 12.91 0.07 7.32
CA SER A 83 14.11 -0.02 8.18
C SER A 83 13.88 -0.89 9.41
N LYS A 84 12.73 -0.72 10.11
CA LYS A 84 12.31 -1.54 11.26
C LYS A 84 12.13 -3.01 10.86
N MET A 85 11.48 -3.28 9.73
CA MET A 85 11.32 -4.64 9.20
C MET A 85 12.68 -5.29 8.87
N LYS A 86 13.64 -4.54 8.32
CA LYS A 86 14.99 -5.06 8.02
C LYS A 86 15.79 -5.37 9.29
N SER A 87 15.71 -4.52 10.30
CA SER A 87 16.55 -4.62 11.52
C SER A 87 15.99 -5.56 12.58
N THR A 88 14.69 -5.84 12.56
CA THR A 88 14.04 -6.70 13.56
C THR A 88 13.81 -8.11 13.02
N LYS A 89 14.00 -9.14 13.85
CA LYS A 89 13.52 -10.51 13.50
C LYS A 89 12.01 -10.61 13.59
N GLN A 90 11.40 -9.87 14.52
CA GLN A 90 9.96 -9.83 14.75
C GLN A 90 9.48 -8.39 14.55
N TYR A 91 8.76 -8.17 13.46
CA TYR A 91 7.93 -6.99 13.26
C TYR A 91 6.51 -7.33 13.70
N LYS A 92 5.72 -6.32 14.08
CA LYS A 92 4.29 -6.47 14.36
C LYS A 92 3.56 -5.35 13.64
N LEU A 93 2.45 -5.69 13.02
CA LEU A 93 1.50 -4.68 12.54
C LEU A 93 0.91 -3.95 13.75
N GLU A 94 0.80 -2.63 13.62
CA GLU A 94 0.25 -1.74 14.67
C GLU A 94 -1.26 -1.50 14.46
N SER A 95 -1.80 -1.95 13.33
CA SER A 95 -3.20 -1.84 12.95
C SER A 95 -4.14 -2.57 13.92
N THR A 96 -5.16 -1.87 14.40
CA THR A 96 -6.22 -2.39 15.29
C THR A 96 -7.50 -2.77 14.55
N ILE A 97 -7.56 -2.56 13.23
CA ILE A 97 -8.76 -2.81 12.42
C ILE A 97 -8.92 -4.29 12.04
N PHE A 98 -7.89 -5.10 12.20
CA PHE A 98 -7.92 -6.51 11.81
C PHE A 98 -8.50 -7.40 12.91
N SER A 99 -9.31 -8.38 12.50
CA SER A 99 -9.65 -9.50 13.39
C SER A 99 -8.39 -10.24 13.83
N GLU A 100 -8.41 -10.85 15.03
CA GLU A 100 -7.26 -11.62 15.53
C GLU A 100 -6.84 -12.73 14.55
N TYR A 101 -7.82 -13.38 13.91
CA TYR A 101 -7.57 -14.39 12.89
C TYR A 101 -6.78 -13.82 11.70
N TYR A 102 -7.24 -12.69 11.15
CA TYR A 102 -6.60 -12.07 9.99
C TYR A 102 -5.22 -11.49 10.34
N TYR A 103 -5.07 -10.91 11.53
CA TYR A 103 -3.77 -10.49 12.06
C TYR A 103 -2.78 -11.65 12.11
N ASN A 104 -3.18 -12.79 12.68
CA ASN A 104 -2.32 -13.97 12.78
C ASN A 104 -1.95 -14.53 11.40
N TYR A 105 -2.89 -14.52 10.45
CA TYR A 105 -2.63 -14.86 9.05
C TYR A 105 -1.56 -13.94 8.44
N LEU A 106 -1.72 -12.62 8.51
CA LEU A 106 -0.73 -11.65 8.00
C LEU A 106 0.63 -11.78 8.66
N MET A 107 0.68 -12.09 9.96
CA MET A 107 1.94 -12.27 10.66
C MET A 107 2.66 -13.57 10.28
N ASN A 108 1.93 -14.65 9.99
CA ASN A 108 2.50 -15.87 9.42
C ASN A 108 3.07 -15.61 8.02
N ASP A 109 2.35 -14.86 7.20
CA ASP A 109 2.79 -14.46 5.88
C ASP A 109 4.00 -13.53 5.94
N TYR A 110 4.05 -12.61 6.91
CA TYR A 110 5.23 -11.80 7.16
C TYR A 110 6.46 -12.67 7.46
N ILE A 111 6.34 -13.70 8.31
CA ILE A 111 7.46 -14.60 8.63
C ILE A 111 7.94 -15.33 7.36
N LYS A 112 7.01 -15.82 6.54
CA LYS A 112 7.30 -16.62 5.34
C LYS A 112 7.84 -15.77 4.18
N TYR A 113 7.27 -14.59 3.97
CA TYR A 113 7.47 -13.75 2.78
C TYR A 113 8.10 -12.40 3.07
N LYS A 114 8.73 -12.23 4.25
CA LYS A 114 9.38 -10.98 4.70
C LYS A 114 10.14 -10.23 3.60
N LYS A 115 10.96 -10.94 2.82
CA LYS A 115 11.76 -10.33 1.74
C LYS A 115 10.87 -9.74 0.65
N GLN A 116 9.83 -10.46 0.23
CA GLN A 116 8.89 -10.01 -0.79
C GLN A 116 8.11 -8.78 -0.30
N ILE A 117 7.61 -8.80 0.93
CA ILE A 117 6.92 -7.66 1.55
C ILE A 117 7.82 -6.42 1.61
N ILE A 118 9.07 -6.56 2.06
CA ILE A 118 10.02 -5.43 2.09
C ILE A 118 10.29 -4.90 0.67
N THR A 119 10.43 -5.77 -0.33
CA THR A 119 10.61 -5.37 -1.72
C THR A 119 9.37 -4.64 -2.25
N LEU A 120 8.17 -5.17 -2.01
CA LEU A 120 6.90 -4.53 -2.34
C LEU A 120 6.82 -3.10 -1.78
N LEU A 121 7.09 -2.92 -0.48
CA LEU A 121 7.03 -1.60 0.16
C LEU A 121 8.06 -0.63 -0.43
N PHE A 122 9.25 -1.14 -0.77
CA PHE A 122 10.30 -0.34 -1.40
C PHE A 122 9.92 0.08 -2.83
N ASP A 123 9.36 -0.84 -3.62
CA ASP A 123 8.90 -0.55 -4.99
C ASP A 123 7.74 0.44 -4.99
N PHE A 124 6.82 0.31 -4.02
CA PHE A 124 5.71 1.24 -3.84
C PHE A 124 6.20 2.63 -3.44
N LYS A 125 7.17 2.72 -2.52
CA LYS A 125 7.84 3.97 -2.16
C LYS A 125 8.50 4.63 -3.37
N ILE A 126 9.25 3.87 -4.18
CA ILE A 126 9.89 4.39 -5.39
C ILE A 126 8.83 4.98 -6.33
N TRP A 127 7.79 4.22 -6.62
CA TRP A 127 6.72 4.68 -7.50
C TRP A 127 6.08 5.98 -6.99
N LEU A 128 5.72 6.05 -5.70
CA LEU A 128 5.18 7.27 -5.10
C LEU A 128 6.13 8.46 -5.24
N SER A 129 7.43 8.24 -5.00
CA SER A 129 8.45 9.30 -5.09
C SER A 129 8.64 9.85 -6.50
N GLU A 130 8.39 9.04 -7.53
CA GLU A 130 8.42 9.44 -8.93
C GLU A 130 7.14 10.20 -9.30
N ILE A 131 5.97 9.70 -8.87
CA ILE A 131 4.66 10.30 -9.17
C ILE A 131 4.57 11.73 -8.64
N ILE A 132 5.01 12.01 -7.42
CA ILE A 132 4.91 13.37 -6.82
C ILE A 132 5.82 14.43 -7.47
N GLN A 133 6.66 14.03 -8.43
CA GLN A 133 7.42 14.96 -9.26
C GLN A 133 6.55 15.58 -10.35
N SER A 134 5.54 14.84 -10.83
CA SER A 134 4.66 15.25 -11.94
C SER A 134 3.22 15.51 -11.53
N TYR A 135 2.79 14.96 -10.39
CA TYR A 135 1.43 15.08 -9.88
C TYR A 135 1.44 15.74 -8.49
N ASP A 136 0.42 16.56 -8.21
CA ASP A 136 0.25 17.24 -6.92
C ASP A 136 -0.45 16.35 -5.87
N ARG A 137 -1.03 15.23 -6.32
CA ARG A 137 -1.81 14.29 -5.52
C ARG A 137 -1.81 12.88 -6.11
N ILE A 138 -2.31 11.94 -5.31
CA ILE A 138 -2.76 10.62 -5.76
C ILE A 138 -4.17 10.36 -5.25
N THR A 139 -4.91 9.49 -5.92
CA THR A 139 -6.17 8.94 -5.44
C THR A 139 -5.95 7.49 -5.03
N ILE A 140 -6.33 7.14 -3.82
CA ILE A 140 -6.46 5.77 -3.34
C ILE A 140 -7.91 5.36 -3.56
N MET A 141 -8.14 4.27 -4.27
CA MET A 141 -9.45 3.65 -4.38
C MET A 141 -9.46 2.38 -3.52
N GLY A 142 -10.26 2.42 -2.46
CA GLY A 142 -10.53 1.30 -1.58
C GLY A 142 -11.43 0.23 -2.20
N LEU A 143 -11.78 -0.78 -1.39
CA LEU A 143 -12.57 -1.95 -1.80
C LEU A 143 -14.08 -1.75 -1.76
#